data_AF-A0A9W7YJD7-F1
#
_entry.id   AF-A0A9W7YJD7-F1
#
_cell.length_a   1.000
_cell.length_b   1.000
_cell.length_c   1.000
_cell.angle_alpha   90.00
_cell.angle_beta   90.00
_cell.angle_gamma   90.00
#
_symmetry.space_group_name_H-M   'P 1'
#
loop_
_entity.id
_entity.type
_entity.pdbx_description
1 polymer ?
#
loop_
_entity_poly.entity_id
_entity_poly.type
_entity_poly.pdbx_seq_one_letter_code
_entity_poly.pdbx_strand_id
1 'polypeptide(L)'
;SKIILAHLTEMPFPSYTVQMIPLALGAVFSWLGLFTPRTELAFLVISSVFVVVAYLHWALVVIERFCEFLGINCLSIRPQPDIERPEPTHEEPRVY
;
A
#
# COMPACT_ATOMS: atom_id res chain seq x y z
N SER A 1 7.80 6.30 12.17
CA SER A 1 7.93 5.25 11.13
C SER A 1 7.73 5.74 9.69
N LYS A 2 7.12 6.90 9.42
CA LYS A 2 6.95 7.44 8.03
C LYS A 2 8.24 8.00 7.40
N ILE A 3 9.16 8.50 8.22
CA ILE A 3 10.42 9.13 7.78
C ILE A 3 11.42 8.09 7.23
N ILE A 4 11.51 6.91 7.85
CA ILE A 4 12.45 5.85 7.44
C ILE A 4 12.04 5.25 6.09
N LEU A 5 10.73 5.11 5.86
CA LEU A 5 10.20 4.55 4.62
C LEU A 5 10.36 5.50 3.43
N ALA A 6 10.13 6.80 3.63
CA ALA A 6 10.30 7.83 2.60
C ALA A 6 11.77 7.97 2.16
N HIS A 7 12.71 7.86 3.10
CA HIS A 7 14.13 7.90 2.80
C HIS A 7 14.62 6.67 2.02
N LEU A 8 14.05 5.49 2.26
CA LEU A 8 14.46 4.24 1.61
C LEU A 8 13.83 4.01 0.25
N THR A 9 12.73 4.69 -0.07
CA THR A 9 11.96 4.38 -1.29
C THR A 9 11.77 5.58 -2.23
N GLU A 10 12.07 6.82 -1.79
CA GLU A 10 11.87 8.08 -2.57
C GLU A 10 10.49 8.22 -3.24
N MET A 11 9.51 7.41 -2.82
CA MET A 11 8.22 7.36 -3.49
C MET A 11 7.40 8.59 -3.09
N PRO A 12 6.74 9.25 -4.05
CA PRO A 12 5.84 10.34 -3.76
C PRO A 12 4.78 9.84 -2.78
N PHE A 13 4.74 10.46 -1.60
CA PHE A 13 3.80 10.10 -0.55
C PHE A 13 2.38 10.17 -1.13
N PRO A 14 1.53 9.13 -0.96
CA PRO A 14 0.23 9.09 -1.60
C PRO A 14 -0.57 10.32 -1.18
N SER A 15 -0.75 11.23 -2.14
CA SER A 15 -1.38 12.55 -1.96
C SER A 15 -2.90 12.48 -2.16
N TYR A 16 -3.44 11.27 -2.40
CA TYR A 16 -4.79 11.09 -2.91
C TYR A 16 -5.81 10.97 -1.78
N THR A 17 -6.47 12.10 -1.52
CA THR A 17 -7.61 12.28 -0.63
C THR A 17 -8.91 11.72 -1.22
N VAL A 18 -8.89 10.55 -1.87
CA VAL A 18 -10.11 9.92 -2.44
C VAL A 18 -11.17 9.69 -1.36
N GLN A 19 -10.74 9.44 -0.12
CA GLN A 19 -11.61 9.34 1.05
C GLN A 19 -12.32 10.65 1.44
N MET A 20 -11.87 11.82 0.97
CA MET A 20 -12.58 13.09 1.19
C MET A 20 -13.78 13.28 0.26
N ILE A 21 -13.84 12.58 -0.87
CA ILE A 21 -14.96 12.66 -1.82
C ILE A 21 -16.31 12.35 -1.15
N PRO A 22 -16.48 11.23 -0.41
CA PRO A 22 -17.74 10.93 0.26
C PRO A 22 -18.09 11.93 1.37
N LEU A 23 -17.09 12.50 2.05
CA LEU A 23 -17.30 13.56 3.04
C LEU A 23 -17.80 14.85 2.39
N ALA A 24 -17.20 15.27 1.29
CA ALA A 24 -17.62 16.46 0.54
C ALA A 24 -19.03 16.28 -0.04
N LEU A 25 -19.32 15.12 -0.63
CA LEU A 25 -20.65 14.79 -1.13
C LEU A 25 -21.69 14.79 0.00
N GLY A 26 -21.38 14.17 1.14
CA GLY A 26 -22.27 14.15 2.30
C GLY A 26 -22.60 15.54 2.84
N ALA A 27 -21.61 16.44 2.88
CA ALA A 27 -21.82 17.83 3.29
C ALA A 27 -22.77 18.58 2.34
N VAL A 28 -22.61 18.40 1.01
CA VAL A 28 -23.49 19.02 0.01
C VAL A 28 -24.92 18.46 0.10
N PHE A 29 -25.07 17.14 0.23
CA PHE A 29 -26.38 16.51 0.40
C PHE A 29 -27.08 16.94 1.69
N SER A 30 -26.32 17.14 2.77
CA SER A 30 -26.83 17.66 4.03
C SER A 30 -27.32 19.09 3.91
N TRP A 31 -26.58 19.93 3.16
CA TRP A 31 -26.96 21.32 2.94
C TRP A 31 -28.25 21.45 2.13
N LEU A 32 -28.50 20.52 1.19
CA LEU A 32 -29.73 20.47 0.40
C LEU A 32 -30.95 19.94 1.17
N GLY A 33 -30.81 19.51 2.43
CA GLY A 33 -31.92 19.07 3.28
C GLY A 33 -32.63 17.78 2.82
N LEU A 34 -31.96 16.96 2.00
CA LEU A 34 -32.51 15.74 1.37
C LEU A 34 -32.47 14.48 2.26
N PHE A 35 -32.14 14.63 3.55
CA PHE A 35 -32.04 13.51 4.48
C PHE A 35 -33.40 13.15 5.09
N THR A 36 -33.92 12.00 4.67
CA THR A 36 -35.00 11.24 5.29
C THR A 36 -34.33 10.01 5.95
N PRO A 37 -34.87 9.44 7.05
CA PRO A 37 -34.21 8.33 7.77
C PRO A 37 -33.76 7.15 6.90
N ARG A 38 -34.51 6.85 5.83
CA ARG A 38 -34.15 5.80 4.85
C ARG A 38 -33.03 6.20 3.91
N THR A 39 -33.00 7.47 3.47
CA THR A 39 -31.96 7.96 2.55
C THR A 39 -30.64 8.19 3.25
N GLU A 40 -30.67 8.58 4.53
CA GLU A 40 -29.48 8.70 5.37
C GLU A 40 -28.76 7.36 5.54
N LEU A 41 -29.50 6.31 5.90
CA LEU A 41 -28.93 4.98 6.07
C LEU A 41 -28.38 4.42 4.75
N ALA A 42 -29.10 4.60 3.65
CA ALA A 42 -28.62 4.20 2.33
C ALA A 42 -27.33 4.96 1.94
N PHE A 43 -27.27 6.27 2.18
CA PHE A 43 -26.09 7.09 1.92
C PHE A 43 -24.87 6.65 2.74
N LEU A 44 -25.05 6.39 4.04
CA LEU A 44 -23.99 5.92 4.93
C LEU A 44 -23.45 4.55 4.49
N VAL A 45 -24.32 3.61 4.12
CA VAL A 45 -23.89 2.28 3.66
C VAL A 45 -23.14 2.38 2.34
N ILE A 46 -23.67 3.10 1.35
CA ILE A 46 -23.02 3.26 0.04
C ILE A 46 -21.66 3.96 0.19
N SER A 47 -21.60 5.05 0.95
CA SER A 47 -20.34 5.76 1.19
C SER A 47 -19.33 4.90 1.95
N SER A 48 -19.76 4.12 2.95
CA SER A 48 -18.90 3.18 3.68
C SER A 48 -18.30 2.12 2.75
N VAL A 49 -19.14 1.45 1.94
CA VAL A 49 -18.69 0.44 0.98
C VAL A 49 -17.75 1.06 -0.05
N PHE A 50 -18.07 2.24 -0.57
CA PHE A 50 -17.22 2.96 -1.52
C PHE A 50 -15.83 3.26 -0.93
N VAL A 51 -15.77 3.77 0.31
CA VAL A 51 -14.51 4.05 1.00
C VAL A 51 -13.69 2.79 1.18
N VAL A 52 -14.32 1.68 1.58
CA VAL A 52 -13.64 0.38 1.76
C VAL A 52 -13.03 -0.11 0.45
N VAL A 53 -13.81 -0.11 -0.64
CA VAL A 53 -13.33 -0.57 -1.95
C VAL A 53 -12.21 0.33 -2.47
N ALA A 54 -12.39 1.65 -2.40
CA ALA A 54 -11.36 2.60 -2.80
C ALA A 54 -10.09 2.41 -1.97
N TYR A 55 -10.21 2.24 -0.66
CA TYR A 55 -9.06 2.00 0.22
C TYR A 55 -8.31 0.72 -0.17
N LEU A 56 -9.02 -0.39 -0.41
CA LEU A 56 -8.41 -1.65 -0.81
C LEU A 56 -7.68 -1.54 -2.15
N HIS A 57 -8.31 -0.89 -3.15
CA HIS A 57 -7.68 -0.68 -4.45
C HIS A 57 -6.36 0.10 -4.32
N TRP A 58 -6.39 1.25 -3.63
CA TRP A 58 -5.19 2.06 -3.45
C TRP A 58 -4.14 1.38 -2.57
N ALA A 59 -4.54 0.61 -1.55
CA ALA A 59 -3.63 -0.17 -0.74
C ALA A 59 -2.89 -1.21 -1.58
N LEU A 60 -3.59 -1.95 -2.45
CA LEU A 60 -2.99 -2.92 -3.36
C LEU A 60 -2.01 -2.26 -4.33
N VAL A 61 -2.41 -1.17 -4.97
CA VAL A 61 -1.52 -0.41 -5.87
C VAL A 61 -0.26 0.05 -5.14
N VAL A 62 -0.40 0.58 -3.93
CA VAL A 62 0.75 1.01 -3.13
C VAL A 62 1.67 -0.18 -2.84
N ILE A 63 1.11 -1.31 -2.39
CA ILE A 63 1.88 -2.53 -2.12
C ILE A 63 2.62 -2.99 -3.37
N GLU A 64 1.96 -3.08 -4.53
CA GLU A 64 2.60 -3.49 -5.78
C GLU A 64 3.78 -2.60 -6.15
N ARG A 65 3.63 -1.27 -6.00
CA ARG A 65 4.74 -0.33 -6.24
C ARG A 65 5.89 -0.49 -5.25
N PHE A 66 5.59 -0.75 -3.98
CA PHE A 66 6.61 -1.10 -2.98
C PHE A 66 7.36 -2.39 -3.36
N CYS A 67 6.62 -3.42 -3.78
CA CYS A 67 7.18 -4.72 -4.15
C CYS A 67 8.04 -4.63 -5.44
N GLU A 68 7.60 -3.84 -6.42
CA GLU A 68 8.34 -3.52 -7.64
C GLU A 68 9.66 -2.78 -7.34
N PHE A 69 9.64 -1.83 -6.40
CA PHE A 69 10.85 -1.13 -5.96
C PHE A 69 11.89 -2.06 -5.31
N LEU A 70 11.45 -3.02 -4.47
CA LEU A 70 12.36 -3.99 -3.87
C LEU A 70 12.73 -5.15 -4.83
N GLY A 71 12.11 -5.24 -6.00
CA GLY A 71 12.36 -6.32 -6.97
C GLY A 71 11.86 -7.71 -6.52
N ILE A 72 10.96 -7.77 -5.53
CA ILE A 72 10.38 -9.01 -4.99
C ILE A 72 8.88 -9.05 -5.25
N ASN A 73 8.39 -10.19 -5.72
CA ASN A 73 6.95 -10.41 -5.89
C ASN A 73 6.33 -10.77 -4.54
N CYS A 74 5.60 -9.85 -3.90
CA CYS A 74 5.09 -10.04 -2.53
C CYS A 74 4.11 -11.22 -2.34
N LEU A 75 3.57 -11.77 -3.43
CA LEU A 75 2.75 -12.99 -3.43
C LEU A 75 3.47 -14.24 -3.94
N SER A 76 4.74 -14.13 -4.33
CA SER A 76 5.55 -15.28 -4.74
C SER A 76 6.99 -15.06 -4.28
N ILE A 77 7.28 -15.47 -3.05
CA ILE A 77 8.67 -15.69 -2.65
C ILE A 77 9.18 -16.84 -3.52
N ARG A 78 9.95 -16.53 -4.56
CA ARG A 78 10.72 -17.57 -5.26
C ARG A 78 11.90 -17.89 -4.34
N PRO A 79 12.06 -19.13 -3.86
CA PRO A 79 13.31 -19.51 -3.25
C PRO A 79 14.39 -19.26 -4.30
N GLN A 80 15.29 -18.32 -4.04
CA GLN A 80 16.51 -18.26 -4.83
C GLN A 80 17.23 -19.58 -4.55
N PRO A 81 17.67 -20.31 -5.59
CA PRO A 81 18.55 -21.44 -5.35
C PRO A 81 19.74 -20.89 -4.56
N ASP A 82 20.02 -21.57 -3.46
CA ASP A 82 21.23 -21.39 -2.68
C ASP A 82 22.41 -21.38 -3.65
N ILE A 83 22.95 -20.18 -3.90
CA ILE A 83 24.23 -20.04 -4.55
C ILE A 83 25.20 -20.67 -3.56
N GLU A 84 25.59 -21.92 -3.81
CA GLU A 84 26.63 -22.62 -3.08
C GLU A 84 27.85 -21.71 -3.06
N ARG A 85 28.04 -21.00 -1.93
CA ARG A 85 29.22 -20.16 -1.74
C ARG A 85 30.38 -21.16 -1.72
N PRO A 86 31.32 -21.13 -2.67
CA PRO A 86 32.46 -22.02 -2.63
C PRO A 86 33.13 -21.86 -1.26
N GLU A 87 33.35 -23.00 -0.61
CA GLU A 87 33.99 -23.08 0.71
C GLU A 87 35.29 -22.28 0.65
N PRO A 88 35.58 -21.41 1.65
CA PRO A 88 36.81 -20.64 1.65
C PRO A 88 37.99 -21.63 1.68
N THR A 89 38.70 -21.76 0.56
CA THR A 89 39.96 -22.47 0.50
C THR A 89 40.93 -21.75 1.43
N HIS A 90 41.11 -22.30 2.62
CA HIS A 90 42.21 -21.95 3.50
C HIS A 90 43.50 -22.35 2.78
N GLU A 91 44.05 -21.46 1.95
CA GLU A 91 45.42 -21.57 1.47
C GLU A 91 46.34 -21.48 2.69
N GLU A 92 46.85 -22.64 3.08
CA GLU A 92 47.86 -22.83 4.11
C GLU A 92 49.11 -21.99 3.74
N PRO A 93 49.59 -21.08 4.60
CA PRO A 93 50.77 -20.29 4.27
C PRO A 93 51.99 -21.23 4.23
N ARG A 94 52.51 -21.46 3.01
CA ARG A 94 53.79 -22.15 2.81
C ARG A 94 54.91 -21.36 3.47
N VAL A 95 55.42 -21.91 4.56
CA VAL A 95 56.70 -21.58 5.17
C VAL A 95 57.81 -21.97 4.19
N TYR A 96 58.59 -20.98 3.75
CA TYR A 96 59.93 -21.14 3.17
C TYR A 96 60.88 -20.17 3.85
#